data_AF-A0AAV4RM64-F1
#
_entry.id   AF-A0AAV4RM64-F1
#
_cell.length_a   1.000
_cell.length_b   1.000
_cell.length_c   1.000
_cell.angle_alpha   90.00
_cell.angle_beta   90.00
_cell.angle_gamma   90.00
#
_symmetry.space_group_name_H-M   'P 1'
#
loop_
_entity.id
_entity.type
_entity.pdbx_description
1 polymer ?
#
loop_
_entity_poly.entity_id
_entity_poly.type
_entity_poly.pdbx_seq_one_letter_code
_entity_poly.pdbx_strand_id
1 'polypeptide(L)'
;MAVFYDQQEQFDYSLERCYEMVSKTTQKSFQNGDDVWIIGGTQIKQDRYGNIEISQDFRRRILTVLPTIGEVSVHTPFVSMTVGCYSKRYLTVQVDNRRITSGFCGLTVQNGSQKAGLDRNGKVVIF
;
A
#
# COMPACT_ATOMS: atom_id res chain seq x y z
N MET A 1 -29.34 4.25 -13.17
CA MET A 1 -28.46 3.58 -12.19
C MET A 1 -27.56 2.62 -12.94
N ALA A 2 -26.37 3.09 -13.33
CA ALA A 2 -25.25 2.27 -13.82
C ALA A 2 -24.03 3.21 -13.88
N VAL A 3 -23.38 3.43 -12.75
CA VAL A 3 -22.24 4.37 -12.64
C VAL A 3 -20.94 3.63 -12.28
N PHE A 4 -20.98 2.30 -12.12
CA PHE A 4 -19.86 1.52 -11.57
C PHE A 4 -19.50 0.23 -12.33
N TYR A 5 -20.01 -0.02 -13.54
CA TYR A 5 -19.75 -1.29 -14.25
C TYR A 5 -19.11 -1.19 -15.65
N ASP A 6 -18.96 0.00 -16.24
CA ASP A 6 -18.51 0.12 -17.65
C ASP A 6 -17.00 0.35 -17.85
N GLN A 7 -16.20 0.20 -16.80
CA GLN A 7 -14.75 0.12 -16.93
C GLN A 7 -14.24 -1.12 -16.21
N GLN A 8 -14.69 -2.28 -16.70
CA GLN A 8 -13.84 -3.45 -16.64
C GLN A 8 -12.68 -3.16 -17.60
N GLU A 9 -11.66 -2.43 -17.14
CA GLU A 9 -10.32 -2.65 -17.68
C GLU A 9 -10.05 -4.13 -17.44
N GLN A 10 -10.41 -4.92 -18.46
CA GLN A 10 -10.17 -6.34 -18.51
C GLN A 10 -8.65 -6.44 -18.38
N PHE A 11 -8.20 -6.83 -17.20
CA PHE A 11 -6.80 -7.14 -16.96
C PHE A 11 -6.41 -8.20 -17.99
N ASP A 12 -5.79 -7.77 -19.08
CA ASP A 12 -5.42 -8.61 -20.22
C ASP A 12 -4.15 -9.40 -19.84
N TYR A 13 -4.34 -10.32 -18.90
CA TYR A 13 -3.36 -11.35 -18.55
C TYR A 13 -3.60 -12.52 -19.50
N SER A 14 -3.12 -12.40 -20.73
CA SER A 14 -2.96 -13.60 -21.54
C SER A 14 -2.08 -14.59 -20.76
N LEU A 15 -2.48 -15.87 -20.69
CA LEU A 15 -1.70 -16.90 -20.00
C LEU A 15 -0.25 -16.93 -20.51
N GLU A 16 -0.06 -16.69 -21.81
CA GLU A 16 1.24 -16.55 -22.46
C GLU A 16 2.10 -15.47 -21.81
N ARG A 17 1.54 -14.29 -21.53
CA ARG A 17 2.24 -13.19 -20.85
C ARG A 17 2.62 -13.57 -19.41
N CYS A 18 1.76 -14.32 -18.71
CA CYS A 18 2.08 -14.85 -17.39
C CYS A 18 3.26 -15.83 -17.44
N TYR A 19 3.26 -16.77 -18.40
CA TYR A 19 4.38 -17.70 -18.59
C TYR A 19 5.68 -16.96 -18.95
N GLU A 20 5.61 -15.94 -19.79
CA GLU A 20 6.75 -15.10 -20.13
C GLU A 20 7.30 -14.33 -18.92
N MET A 21 6.43 -13.77 -18.08
CA MET A 21 6.85 -13.09 -16.85
C MET A 21 7.53 -14.04 -15.87
N VAL A 22 7.00 -15.25 -15.70
CA VAL A 22 7.59 -16.27 -14.83
C VAL A 22 8.94 -16.73 -15.39
N SER A 23 9.05 -16.99 -16.69
CA SER A 23 10.32 -17.44 -17.28
C SER A 23 11.44 -16.39 -17.23
N LYS A 24 11.09 -15.10 -17.24
CA LYS A 24 12.03 -13.97 -17.09
C LYS A 24 12.30 -13.57 -15.64
N THR A 25 11.80 -14.34 -14.67
CA THR A 25 12.00 -14.04 -13.25
C THR A 25 13.48 -14.14 -12.89
N THR A 26 13.99 -13.13 -12.17
CA THR A 26 15.35 -13.18 -11.60
C THR A 26 15.30 -13.20 -10.09
N GLN A 27 16.07 -14.07 -9.47
CA GLN A 27 16.28 -14.10 -8.01
C GLN A 27 17.70 -13.66 -7.69
N LYS A 28 17.85 -12.86 -6.63
CA LYS A 28 19.13 -12.45 -6.06
C LYS A 28 19.10 -12.61 -4.54
N SER A 29 20.03 -13.38 -4.01
CA SER A 29 20.26 -13.50 -2.57
C SER A 29 21.46 -12.63 -2.20
N PHE A 30 21.30 -11.79 -1.18
CA PHE A 30 22.31 -10.87 -0.70
C PHE A 30 22.98 -11.37 0.58
N GLN A 31 24.23 -10.96 0.82
CA GLN A 31 25.01 -11.38 1.99
C GLN A 31 24.40 -10.94 3.34
N ASN A 32 23.53 -9.93 3.32
CA ASN A 32 22.81 -9.47 4.51
C ASN A 32 21.61 -10.38 4.87
N GLY A 33 21.33 -11.42 4.07
CA GLY A 33 20.21 -12.34 4.24
C GLY A 33 18.93 -11.89 3.56
N ASP A 34 18.99 -10.85 2.72
CA ASP A 34 17.84 -10.43 1.92
C ASP A 34 17.74 -11.28 0.65
N ASP A 35 16.53 -11.73 0.33
CA ASP A 35 16.19 -12.36 -0.94
C ASP A 35 15.32 -11.42 -1.77
N VAL A 36 15.68 -11.23 -3.05
CA VAL A 36 14.97 -10.33 -3.97
C VAL A 36 14.59 -11.07 -5.24
N TRP A 37 13.31 -11.07 -5.57
CA TRP A 37 12.75 -11.55 -6.83
C TRP A 37 12.30 -10.38 -7.68
N ILE A 38 12.57 -10.44 -8.98
CA ILE A 38 12.08 -9.47 -9.98
C ILE A 38 11.23 -10.25 -10.98
N ILE A 39 9.93 -9.95 -11.03
CA ILE A 39 8.91 -10.65 -11.83
C ILE A 39 8.10 -9.60 -12.58
N GLY A 40 8.21 -9.55 -13.92
CA GLY A 40 7.38 -8.66 -14.74
C GLY A 40 7.44 -7.17 -14.34
N GLY A 41 8.61 -6.66 -13.91
CA GLY A 41 8.78 -5.28 -13.44
C GLY A 41 8.37 -5.03 -11.97
N THR A 42 7.87 -6.06 -11.28
CA THR A 42 7.62 -6.04 -9.84
C THR A 42 8.82 -6.62 -9.10
N GLN A 43 9.31 -5.91 -8.08
CA GLN A 43 10.31 -6.39 -7.15
C GLN A 43 9.62 -6.85 -5.86
N ILE A 44 9.89 -8.09 -5.47
CA ILE A 44 9.53 -8.66 -4.17
C ILE A 44 10.84 -8.82 -3.40
N LYS A 45 10.95 -8.18 -2.24
CA LYS A 45 12.08 -8.32 -1.32
C LYS A 45 11.60 -8.99 -0.04
N GLN A 46 12.30 -10.01 0.41
CA GLN A 46 12.15 -10.57 1.75
C GLN A 46 13.44 -10.32 2.53
N ASP A 47 13.34 -9.74 3.72
CA ASP A 47 14.49 -9.57 4.61
C ASP A 47 14.75 -10.82 5.46
N ARG A 48 15.88 -10.84 6.16
CA ARG A 48 16.28 -11.94 7.06
C ARG A 48 15.29 -12.23 8.20
N TYR A 49 14.35 -11.33 8.47
CA TYR A 49 13.32 -11.49 9.51
C TYR A 49 11.98 -11.96 8.93
N GLY A 50 11.92 -12.17 7.61
CA GLY A 50 10.71 -12.57 6.91
C GLY A 50 9.75 -11.42 6.61
N ASN A 51 10.19 -10.16 6.76
CA ASN A 51 9.40 -9.02 6.30
C ASN A 51 9.44 -8.95 4.78
N ILE A 52 8.31 -8.66 4.15
CA ILE A 52 8.16 -8.66 2.69
C ILE A 52 7.84 -7.25 2.22
N GLU A 53 8.60 -6.74 1.25
CA GLU A 53 8.34 -5.48 0.55
C GLU A 53 8.10 -5.75 -0.93
N ILE A 54 6.97 -5.28 -1.46
CA ILE A 54 6.60 -5.35 -2.87
C ILE A 54 6.58 -3.94 -3.45
N SER A 55 7.32 -3.76 -4.54
CA SER A 55 7.39 -2.48 -5.27
C SER A 55 7.35 -2.70 -6.77
N GLN A 56 6.82 -1.72 -7.50
CA GLN A 56 6.86 -1.69 -8.96
C GLN A 56 7.81 -0.58 -9.40
N ASP A 57 8.58 -0.84 -10.45
CA ASP A 57 9.55 0.09 -11.05
C ASP A 57 10.58 0.66 -10.04
N PHE A 58 10.97 -0.15 -9.05
CA PHE A 58 12.00 0.17 -8.05
C PHE A 58 11.75 1.43 -7.19
N ARG A 59 10.57 2.06 -7.28
CA ARG A 59 10.29 3.36 -6.61
C ARG A 59 8.88 3.51 -6.08
N ARG A 60 7.88 2.87 -6.70
CA ARG A 60 6.50 2.88 -6.19
C ARG A 60 6.34 1.67 -5.28
N ARG A 61 6.54 1.88 -3.97
CA ARG A 61 6.16 0.89 -2.95
C ARG A 61 4.68 0.65 -3.08
N ILE A 62 4.29 -0.62 -3.16
CA ILE A 62 2.89 -1.03 -3.29
C ILE A 62 2.44 -1.65 -1.98
N LEU A 63 3.24 -2.53 -1.40
CA LEU A 63 2.83 -3.32 -0.25
C LEU A 63 4.02 -3.67 0.64
N THR A 64 3.82 -3.65 1.95
CA THR A 64 4.79 -4.11 2.94
C THR A 64 4.06 -5.01 3.93
N VAL A 65 4.57 -6.21 4.15
CA VAL A 65 4.09 -7.15 5.18
C VAL A 65 5.18 -7.25 6.22
N LEU A 66 4.81 -7.00 7.47
CA LEU A 66 5.68 -7.12 8.63
C LEU A 66 5.08 -8.19 9.57
N PRO A 67 5.26 -9.49 9.27
CA PRO A 67 4.66 -10.57 10.06
C PRO A 67 5.08 -10.53 11.53
N THR A 68 6.33 -10.10 11.77
CA THR A 68 6.94 -9.98 13.10
C THR A 68 6.17 -9.06 14.04
N ILE A 69 5.51 -8.03 13.52
CA ILE A 69 4.70 -7.09 14.29
C ILE A 69 3.20 -7.20 13.97
N GLY A 70 2.81 -8.14 13.10
CA GLY A 70 1.43 -8.35 12.69
C GLY A 70 0.84 -7.18 11.92
N GLU A 71 1.63 -6.51 11.07
CA GLU A 71 1.20 -5.37 10.27
C GLU A 71 1.34 -5.61 8.76
N VAL A 72 0.41 -5.03 8.00
CA VAL A 72 0.46 -4.93 6.55
C VAL A 72 0.21 -3.46 6.19
N SER A 73 1.08 -2.87 5.39
CA SER A 73 0.84 -1.56 4.81
C SER A 73 0.76 -1.63 3.29
N VAL A 74 -0.08 -0.77 2.74
CA VAL A 74 -0.21 -0.54 1.30
C VAL A 74 0.06 0.92 1.08
N HIS A 75 1.07 1.22 0.27
CA HIS A 75 1.38 2.59 -0.13
C HIS A 75 1.15 2.70 -1.62
N THR A 76 0.59 3.81 -2.05
CA THR A 76 0.44 4.20 -3.44
C THR A 76 0.60 5.73 -3.47
N PRO A 77 0.70 6.37 -4.65
CA PRO A 77 0.72 7.83 -4.71
C PRO A 77 -0.50 8.51 -4.08
N PHE A 78 -1.64 7.82 -3.94
CA PHE A 78 -2.91 8.40 -3.48
C PHE A 78 -3.41 7.83 -2.15
N VAL A 79 -3.00 6.61 -1.81
CA VAL A 79 -3.52 5.84 -0.69
C VAL A 79 -2.37 5.25 0.11
N SER A 80 -2.40 5.46 1.42
CA SER A 80 -1.50 4.86 2.39
C SER A 80 -2.36 4.21 3.47
N MET A 81 -2.38 2.89 3.52
CA MET A 81 -3.13 2.10 4.50
C MET A 81 -2.16 1.30 5.34
N THR A 82 -2.45 1.15 6.63
CA THR A 82 -1.72 0.23 7.51
C THR A 82 -2.74 -0.50 8.37
N VAL A 83 -2.82 -1.81 8.21
CA VAL A 83 -3.70 -2.70 8.96
C VAL A 83 -2.85 -3.61 9.81
N GLY A 84 -3.18 -3.76 11.09
CA GLY A 84 -2.46 -4.66 11.98
C GLY A 84 -2.82 -4.48 13.44
N CYS A 85 -2.32 -5.38 14.30
CA CYS A 85 -2.65 -5.44 15.72
C CYS A 85 -2.34 -4.14 16.49
N TYR A 86 -1.36 -3.35 16.02
CA TYR A 86 -0.90 -2.13 16.71
C TYR A 86 -0.95 -0.86 15.84
N SER A 87 -1.63 -0.92 14.68
CA SER A 87 -1.72 0.24 13.78
C SER A 87 -2.41 1.41 14.46
N LYS A 88 -1.70 2.54 14.61
CA LYS A 88 -2.26 3.79 15.17
C LYS A 88 -3.02 4.62 14.13
N ARG A 89 -2.76 4.40 12.84
CA ARG A 89 -3.38 5.09 11.70
C ARG A 89 -3.77 4.04 10.66
N TYR A 90 -5.06 3.73 10.61
CA TYR A 90 -5.59 2.66 9.78
C TYR A 90 -5.63 3.04 8.30
N LEU A 91 -5.89 4.32 8.01
CA LEU A 91 -6.11 4.80 6.65
C LEU A 91 -5.60 6.24 6.52
N THR A 92 -4.84 6.52 5.48
CA THR A 92 -4.54 7.86 4.99
C THR A 92 -4.77 7.89 3.49
N VAL A 93 -5.63 8.79 3.02
CA VAL A 93 -5.88 9.05 1.60
C VAL A 93 -5.47 10.48 1.33
N GLN A 94 -4.65 10.70 0.30
CA GLN A 94 -4.21 12.04 -0.09
C GLN A 94 -4.32 12.21 -1.60
N VAL A 95 -4.94 13.32 -2.01
CA VAL A 95 -5.00 13.76 -3.41
C VAL A 95 -4.72 15.26 -3.40
N ASP A 96 -3.61 15.67 -4.02
CA ASP A 96 -3.13 17.05 -4.03
C ASP A 96 -3.02 17.63 -2.59
N ASN A 97 -3.72 18.75 -2.35
CA ASN A 97 -3.79 19.44 -1.06
C ASN A 97 -4.91 18.90 -0.15
N ARG A 98 -5.57 17.80 -0.51
CA ARG A 98 -6.66 17.20 0.27
C ARG A 98 -6.17 15.90 0.90
N ARG A 99 -6.40 15.74 2.19
CA ARG A 99 -5.96 14.56 2.94
C ARG A 99 -7.02 14.12 3.93
N ILE A 100 -7.32 12.82 3.95
CA ILE A 100 -8.16 12.16 4.95
C ILE A 100 -7.28 11.18 5.72
N THR A 101 -7.33 11.22 7.04
CA THR A 101 -6.65 10.27 7.92
C THR A 101 -7.65 9.70 8.91
N SER A 102 -7.72 8.38 9.02
CA SER A 102 -8.51 7.68 10.03
C SER A 102 -7.61 6.75 10.83
N GLY A 103 -7.80 6.72 12.14
CA GLY A 103 -6.96 5.97 13.07
C GLY A 103 -7.62 5.84 14.44
N PHE A 104 -6.89 5.24 15.38
CA PHE A 104 -7.33 5.11 16.78
C PHE A 104 -7.64 6.47 17.42
N CYS A 105 -6.91 7.52 17.01
CA CYS A 105 -7.08 8.87 17.56
C CYS A 105 -8.28 9.64 16.96
N GLY A 106 -9.00 9.06 16.00
CA GLY A 106 -10.15 9.66 15.34
C GLY A 106 -9.98 9.83 13.83
N LEU A 107 -10.86 10.63 13.24
CA LEU A 107 -10.90 10.95 11.81
C LEU A 107 -10.45 12.40 11.62
N THR A 108 -9.65 12.66 10.60
CA THR A 108 -9.20 14.01 10.24
C THR A 108 -9.32 14.19 8.74
N VAL A 109 -9.91 15.30 8.33
CA VAL A 109 -9.99 15.77 6.94
C VAL A 109 -9.26 17.10 6.86
N GLN A 110 -8.41 17.26 5.84
CA GLN A 110 -7.64 18.46 5.56
C GLN A 110 -7.84 18.87 4.10
N ASN A 111 -7.99 20.17 3.88
CA ASN A 111 -8.03 20.80 2.56
C ASN A 111 -7.16 22.07 2.59
N GLY A 112 -5.94 21.97 2.04
CA GLY A 112 -4.93 23.02 2.16
C GLY A 112 -4.50 23.21 3.61
N SER A 113 -4.66 24.43 4.13
CA SER A 113 -4.37 24.76 5.53
C SER A 113 -5.52 24.45 6.49
N GLN A 114 -6.74 24.23 5.99
CA GLN A 114 -7.92 23.98 6.83
C GLN A 114 -8.00 22.51 7.22
N LYS A 115 -8.28 22.24 8.49
CA LYS A 115 -8.34 20.89 9.03
C LYS A 115 -9.46 20.76 10.06
N ALA A 116 -10.27 19.72 9.90
CA ALA A 116 -11.36 19.38 10.81
C ALA A 116 -11.49 17.86 10.94
N GLY A 117 -12.21 17.38 11.94
CA GLY A 117 -12.33 15.95 12.15
C GLY A 117 -13.16 15.56 13.35
N LEU A 118 -13.08 14.28 13.69
CA LEU A 118 -13.64 13.70 14.91
C LEU A 118 -12.48 13.24 15.79
N ASP A 119 -12.55 13.52 17.08
CA ASP A 119 -11.65 12.91 18.06
C ASP A 119 -12.00 11.42 18.29
N ARG A 120 -11.23 10.74 19.14
CA ARG A 120 -11.48 9.34 19.53
C ARG A 120 -12.85 9.07 20.17
N ASN A 121 -13.56 10.11 20.62
CA ASN A 121 -14.88 10.02 21.24
C ASN A 121 -16.01 10.40 20.27
N GLY A 122 -15.70 10.69 19.00
CA GLY A 122 -16.68 11.16 18.02
C GLY A 122 -17.05 12.65 18.17
N LYS A 123 -16.29 13.44 18.94
CA LYS A 123 -16.52 14.90 19.03
C LYS A 123 -15.88 15.61 17.86
N VAL A 124 -16.59 16.58 17.29
CA VAL A 124 -16.04 17.43 16.23
C VAL A 124 -14.91 18.30 16.77
N VAL A 125 -13.77 18.30 16.08
CA VAL A 125 -12.60 19.13 16.38
C VAL A 125 -12.18 19.88 15.12
N ILE A 126 -11.94 21.19 15.27
CA ILE A 126 -11.34 22.05 14.25
C ILE A 126 -9.93 22.39 14.73
N PHE A 127 -8.95 22.32 13.83
CA PHE A 127 -7.53 22.52 14.12
C PHE A 127 -7.02 23.86 13.57
#